data_AF-A0A0R2XW40-F1
#
_entry.id   AF-A0A0R2XW40-F1
#
_cell.length_a   1.000
_cell.length_b   1.000
_cell.length_c   1.000
_cell.angle_alpha   90.00
_cell.angle_beta   90.00
_cell.angle_gamma   90.00
#
_symmetry.space_group_name_H-M   'P 1'
#
loop_
_entity.id
_entity.type
_entity.pdbx_description
1 polymer ?
#
loop_
_entity_poly.entity_id
_entity_poly.type
_entity_poly.pdbx_seq_one_letter_code
_entity_poly.pdbx_strand_id
1 'polypeptide(L)'
;MPKNRYSIDLIKQMAECDANYIRLLRLMPVLAAHRQRDFASLGVDRAAQAEKALEGMRTVFTLADLATEPVTVEITVLEAFKYTTTLEIVQRPVLREWMTNPSMLIRVYHDASTAEVVSYQGHKNLQVRYPQPNAKMYQSDEKGQVNQFLGEWLSHCLTVGQSAETVWVGDTTTPA
;
A
#
# COMPACT_ATOMS: atom_id res chain seq x y z
N MET A 1 -25.67 -28.44 -7.47
CA MET A 1 -25.39 -27.46 -8.55
C MET A 1 -23.90 -27.52 -8.86
N PRO A 2 -23.46 -27.65 -10.12
CA PRO A 2 -22.03 -27.61 -10.43
C PRO A 2 -21.50 -26.22 -10.07
N LYS A 3 -20.55 -26.16 -9.12
CA LYS A 3 -19.86 -24.90 -8.79
C LYS A 3 -19.16 -24.42 -10.04
N ASN A 4 -19.54 -23.24 -10.53
CA ASN A 4 -18.94 -22.67 -11.72
C ASN A 4 -17.43 -22.55 -11.49
N ARG A 5 -16.62 -23.12 -12.39
CA ARG A 5 -15.17 -23.15 -12.22
C ARG A 5 -14.68 -21.70 -12.30
N TYR A 6 -14.07 -21.20 -11.23
CA TYR A 6 -13.55 -19.82 -11.18
C TYR A 6 -12.73 -19.52 -12.45
N SER A 7 -13.15 -18.45 -13.14
CA SER A 7 -12.50 -17.89 -14.32
C SER A 7 -11.91 -16.54 -13.93
N ILE A 8 -10.63 -16.36 -14.22
CA ILE A 8 -9.90 -15.16 -13.84
C ILE A 8 -10.28 -14.05 -14.82
N ASP A 9 -10.86 -12.97 -14.32
CA ASP A 9 -11.05 -11.73 -15.08
C ASP A 9 -9.78 -10.86 -14.97
N LEU A 10 -8.84 -11.09 -15.89
CA LEU A 10 -7.57 -10.37 -15.91
C LEU A 10 -7.75 -8.88 -16.17
N ILE A 11 -8.74 -8.51 -16.98
CA ILE A 11 -9.01 -7.11 -17.31
C ILE A 11 -9.43 -6.36 -16.05
N LYS A 12 -10.38 -6.94 -15.29
CA LYS A 12 -10.81 -6.36 -14.02
C LYS A 12 -9.67 -6.28 -13.01
N GLN A 13 -8.85 -7.32 -12.90
CA GLN A 13 -7.72 -7.32 -11.97
C GLN A 13 -6.67 -6.25 -12.32
N MET A 14 -6.33 -6.10 -13.61
CA MET A 14 -5.41 -5.06 -14.07
C MET A 14 -5.97 -3.66 -13.81
N ALA A 15 -7.25 -3.44 -14.12
CA ALA A 15 -7.91 -2.16 -13.89
C ALA A 15 -7.87 -1.75 -12.41
N GLU A 16 -8.00 -2.71 -11.48
CA GLU A 16 -7.89 -2.41 -10.05
C GLU A 16 -6.46 -2.01 -9.66
N CYS A 17 -5.43 -2.71 -10.17
CA CYS A 17 -4.03 -2.36 -9.91
C CYS A 17 -3.66 -0.96 -10.44
N ASP A 18 -4.16 -0.60 -11.62
CA ASP A 18 -3.93 0.72 -12.23
C ASP A 18 -4.66 1.82 -11.44
N ALA A 19 -5.89 1.55 -11.00
CA ALA A 19 -6.63 2.47 -10.13
C ALA A 19 -5.92 2.66 -8.78
N ASN A 20 -5.38 1.59 -8.19
CA ASN A 20 -4.60 1.66 -6.95
C ASN A 20 -3.34 2.51 -7.10
N TYR A 21 -2.65 2.42 -8.24
CA TYR A 21 -1.52 3.28 -8.54
C TYR A 21 -1.91 4.76 -8.50
N ILE A 22 -3.01 5.13 -9.15
CA ILE A 22 -3.49 6.52 -9.17
C ILE A 22 -3.85 7.00 -7.76
N ARG A 23 -4.51 6.15 -6.95
CA ARG A 23 -4.85 6.49 -5.55
C ARG A 23 -3.59 6.71 -4.71
N LEU A 24 -2.56 5.87 -4.87
CA LEU A 24 -1.28 6.02 -4.18
C LEU A 24 -0.56 7.31 -4.56
N LEU A 25 -0.55 7.71 -5.83
CA LEU A 25 0.04 8.99 -6.25
C LEU A 25 -0.66 10.19 -5.60
N ARG A 26 -1.98 10.09 -5.36
CA ARG A 26 -2.75 11.15 -4.68
C ARG A 26 -2.49 11.19 -3.18
N LEU A 27 -2.39 10.02 -2.54
CA LEU A 27 -2.15 9.90 -1.11
C LEU A 27 -0.70 10.19 -0.72
N MET A 28 0.26 9.89 -1.61
CA MET A 28 1.69 10.07 -1.36
C MET A 28 2.32 10.96 -2.43
N PRO A 29 2.33 12.30 -2.22
CA PRO A 29 2.93 13.24 -3.17
C PRO A 29 4.39 12.93 -3.52
N VAL A 30 5.14 12.34 -2.59
CA VAL A 30 6.51 11.86 -2.82
C VAL A 30 6.61 10.90 -4.01
N LEU A 31 5.61 10.03 -4.22
CA LEU A 31 5.59 9.11 -5.36
C LEU A 31 5.32 9.84 -6.68
N ALA A 32 4.51 10.90 -6.64
CA ALA A 32 4.25 11.73 -7.81
C ALA A 32 5.50 12.52 -8.23
N ALA A 33 6.21 13.10 -7.26
CA ALA A 33 7.50 13.75 -7.46
C ALA A 33 8.55 12.78 -8.03
N HIS A 34 8.66 11.57 -7.47
CA HIS A 34 9.53 10.50 -7.98
C HIS A 34 9.23 10.15 -9.44
N ARG A 35 7.94 10.00 -9.79
CA ARG A 35 7.49 9.73 -11.17
C ARG A 35 7.93 10.85 -12.14
N GLN A 36 7.78 12.10 -11.72
CA GLN A 36 8.14 13.27 -12.53
C GLN A 36 9.65 13.55 -12.53
N ARG A 37 10.42 12.82 -11.70
CA ARG A 37 11.83 13.11 -11.37
C ARG A 37 12.05 14.53 -10.86
N ASP A 38 11.02 15.10 -10.23
CA ASP A 38 11.09 16.37 -9.56
C ASP A 38 11.50 16.15 -8.11
N PHE A 39 12.80 15.90 -7.89
CA PHE A 39 13.35 15.74 -6.55
C PHE A 39 13.72 17.08 -5.91
N ALA A 40 13.75 18.16 -6.70
CA ALA A 40 14.00 19.51 -6.21
C ALA A 40 12.87 19.96 -5.27
N SER A 41 11.61 19.61 -5.60
CA SER A 41 10.46 19.87 -4.72
C SER A 41 10.51 19.11 -3.39
N LEU A 42 11.36 18.07 -3.28
CA LEU A 42 11.56 17.26 -2.07
C LEU A 42 12.85 17.65 -1.32
N GLY A 43 13.59 18.66 -1.77
CA GLY A 43 14.85 19.08 -1.15
C GLY A 43 16.00 18.10 -1.32
N VAL A 44 15.98 17.25 -2.37
CA VAL A 44 17.03 16.25 -2.60
C VAL A 44 17.85 16.57 -3.86
N ASP A 45 19.12 16.95 -3.67
CA ASP A 45 20.00 17.54 -4.71
C ASP A 45 20.59 16.55 -5.73
N ARG A 46 20.46 15.23 -5.56
CA ARG A 46 21.09 14.24 -6.46
C ARG A 46 20.16 13.08 -6.79
N ALA A 47 19.72 12.96 -8.04
CA ALA A 47 18.76 11.95 -8.50
C ALA A 47 19.07 10.50 -8.03
N ALA A 48 20.31 10.02 -8.15
CA ALA A 48 20.69 8.65 -7.73
C ALA A 48 20.72 8.44 -6.20
N GLN A 49 20.84 9.52 -5.42
CA GLN A 49 20.63 9.51 -3.96
C GLN A 49 19.17 9.86 -3.61
N ALA A 50 18.42 10.44 -4.54
CA ALA A 50 17.08 10.90 -4.32
C ALA A 50 16.10 9.75 -4.19
N GLU A 51 16.26 8.66 -4.94
CA GLU A 51 15.48 7.46 -4.69
C GLU A 51 15.72 6.92 -3.27
N LYS A 52 16.99 6.83 -2.86
CA LYS A 52 17.35 6.38 -1.51
C LYS A 52 16.80 7.30 -0.42
N ALA A 53 16.73 8.61 -0.69
CA ALA A 53 16.14 9.57 0.23
C ALA A 53 14.62 9.38 0.41
N LEU A 54 13.92 8.72 -0.52
CA LEU A 54 12.49 8.44 -0.32
C LEU A 54 12.25 7.33 0.71
N GLU A 55 13.23 6.45 0.93
CA GLU A 55 13.10 5.35 1.89
C GLU A 55 12.92 5.88 3.32
N GLY A 56 11.93 5.34 4.02
CA GLY A 56 11.53 5.79 5.34
C GLY A 56 10.59 7.00 5.35
N MET A 57 10.29 7.62 4.20
CA MET A 57 9.19 8.60 4.16
C MET A 57 7.87 7.90 4.47
N ARG A 58 7.10 8.51 5.37
CA ARG A 58 5.76 8.02 5.71
C ARG A 58 4.70 9.10 5.58
N THR A 59 3.50 8.68 5.26
CA THR A 59 2.29 9.51 5.32
C THR A 59 1.28 8.83 6.22
N VAL A 60 0.72 9.57 7.16
CA VAL A 60 -0.24 9.05 8.14
C VAL A 60 -1.61 9.68 7.90
N PHE A 61 -2.64 8.85 7.84
CA PHE A 61 -4.03 9.28 7.70
C PHE A 61 -4.78 8.93 8.96
N THR A 62 -5.44 9.91 9.58
CA THR A 62 -6.36 9.63 10.70
C THR A 62 -7.74 9.33 10.14
N LEU A 63 -8.23 8.12 10.37
CA LEU A 63 -9.53 7.63 9.88
C LEU A 63 -10.67 7.90 10.86
N ALA A 64 -10.40 7.78 12.15
CA ALA A 64 -11.36 8.02 13.21
C ALA A 64 -10.65 8.44 14.49
N ASP A 65 -11.22 9.40 15.21
CA ASP A 65 -10.75 9.79 16.54
C ASP A 65 -11.57 9.01 17.58
N LEU A 66 -11.04 7.88 18.04
CA LEU A 66 -11.69 7.09 19.09
C LEU A 66 -11.25 7.60 20.46
N ALA A 67 -12.14 7.48 21.45
CA ALA A 67 -11.92 8.00 22.80
C ALA A 67 -10.65 7.47 23.52
N THR A 68 -10.11 6.33 23.09
CA THR A 68 -8.88 5.74 23.65
C THR A 68 -7.64 6.09 22.85
N GLU A 69 -7.68 5.94 21.53
CA GLU A 69 -6.59 6.28 20.61
C GLU A 69 -7.13 6.37 19.16
N PRO A 70 -6.62 7.29 18.33
CA PRO A 70 -7.10 7.44 16.96
C PRO A 70 -6.75 6.23 16.09
N VAL A 71 -7.67 5.87 15.19
CA VAL A 71 -7.39 4.89 14.14
C VAL A 71 -6.65 5.58 13.02
N THR A 72 -5.42 5.16 12.74
CA THR A 72 -4.60 5.70 11.66
C THR A 72 -4.21 4.64 10.65
N VAL A 73 -3.93 5.09 9.43
CA VAL A 73 -3.29 4.29 8.38
C VAL A 73 -1.97 4.94 8.05
N GLU A 74 -0.89 4.18 8.21
CA GLU A 74 0.47 4.60 7.92
C GLU A 74 0.90 3.97 6.59
N ILE A 75 1.31 4.79 5.64
CA ILE A 75 1.93 4.33 4.38
C ILE A 75 3.40 4.72 4.39
N THR A 76 4.29 3.74 4.32
CA THR A 76 5.75 3.94 4.41
C THR A 76 6.44 3.45 3.16
N VAL A 77 7.40 4.23 2.65
CA VAL A 77 8.30 3.79 1.58
C VAL A 77 9.39 2.90 2.18
N LEU A 78 9.41 1.62 1.84
CA LEU A 78 10.45 0.69 2.31
C LEU A 78 11.68 0.71 1.38
N GLU A 79 11.43 0.72 0.07
CA GLU A 79 12.47 0.68 -0.95
C GLU A 79 12.06 1.56 -2.11
N ALA A 80 12.99 2.31 -2.68
CA ALA A 80 12.74 3.09 -3.88
C ALA A 80 13.87 2.90 -4.89
N PHE A 81 13.46 2.52 -6.10
CA PHE A 81 14.29 2.41 -7.28
C PHE A 81 13.68 3.25 -8.41
N LYS A 82 14.47 3.47 -9.46
CA LYS A 82 14.10 4.29 -10.63
C LYS A 82 12.69 4.01 -11.19
N TYR A 83 12.30 2.74 -11.30
CA TYR A 83 11.01 2.33 -11.89
C TYR A 83 10.09 1.62 -10.90
N THR A 84 10.55 1.39 -9.67
CA THR A 84 9.85 0.50 -8.76
C THR A 84 10.00 0.98 -7.32
N THR A 85 8.88 1.06 -6.61
CA THR A 85 8.86 1.39 -5.17
C THR A 85 8.14 0.27 -4.41
N THR A 86 8.68 -0.11 -3.26
CA THR A 86 8.02 -1.01 -2.31
C THR A 86 7.46 -0.15 -1.18
N LEU A 87 6.16 -0.26 -0.94
CA LEU A 87 5.46 0.40 0.16
C LEU A 87 4.99 -0.63 1.19
N GLU A 88 4.91 -0.19 2.44
CA GLU A 88 4.16 -0.87 3.49
C GLU A 88 2.96 -0.03 3.89
N ILE A 89 1.81 -0.66 4.04
CA ILE A 89 0.62 -0.04 4.66
C ILE A 89 0.29 -0.80 5.93
N VAL A 90 0.14 -0.07 7.04
CA VAL A 90 -0.20 -0.59 8.36
C VAL A 90 -1.32 0.24 8.97
N GLN A 91 -2.29 -0.41 9.60
CA GLN A 91 -3.28 0.27 10.44
C GLN A 91 -2.81 0.35 11.90
N ARG A 92 -3.09 1.46 12.56
CA ARG A 92 -2.96 1.62 14.02
C ARG A 92 -4.32 2.04 14.61
N PRO A 93 -4.62 1.72 15.86
CA PRO A 93 -3.84 0.85 16.73
C PRO A 93 -3.89 -0.61 16.32
N VAL A 94 -2.88 -1.36 16.76
CA VAL A 94 -2.79 -2.79 16.48
C VAL A 94 -3.78 -3.50 17.39
N LEU A 95 -4.95 -3.90 16.86
CA LEU A 95 -5.98 -4.66 17.59
C LEU A 95 -5.54 -6.12 17.82
N ARG A 96 -4.49 -6.33 18.63
CA ARG A 96 -3.82 -7.64 18.81
C ARG A 96 -4.67 -8.70 19.51
N GLU A 97 -5.67 -8.30 20.30
CA GLU A 97 -6.41 -9.25 21.14
C GLU A 97 -7.35 -10.16 20.36
N TRP A 98 -7.84 -9.73 19.19
CA TRP A 98 -8.80 -10.50 18.40
C TRP A 98 -8.45 -10.65 16.92
N MET A 99 -7.41 -9.96 16.42
CA MET A 99 -7.09 -9.97 14.99
C MET A 99 -5.61 -9.72 14.70
N THR A 100 -5.11 -10.34 13.63
CA THR A 100 -3.84 -9.91 13.02
C THR A 100 -4.07 -8.58 12.33
N ASN A 101 -3.33 -7.56 12.74
CA ASN A 101 -3.41 -6.24 12.15
C ASN A 101 -3.15 -6.31 10.63
N PRO A 102 -4.00 -5.73 9.78
CA PRO A 102 -3.74 -5.71 8.34
C PRO A 102 -2.44 -4.96 8.08
N SER A 103 -1.42 -5.70 7.64
CA SER A 103 -0.25 -5.14 6.96
C SER A 103 -0.18 -5.66 5.54
N MET A 104 0.11 -4.74 4.61
CA MET A 104 0.28 -5.03 3.20
C MET A 104 1.64 -4.53 2.75
N LEU A 105 2.32 -5.34 1.93
CA LEU A 105 3.41 -4.85 1.09
C LEU A 105 2.88 -4.64 -0.31
N ILE A 106 3.10 -3.46 -0.85
CA ILE A 106 2.64 -3.03 -2.16
C ILE A 106 3.85 -2.77 -3.03
N ARG A 107 3.83 -3.32 -4.23
CA ARG A 107 4.80 -3.03 -5.26
C ARG A 107 4.19 -2.04 -6.24
N VAL A 108 4.84 -0.90 -6.39
CA VAL A 108 4.45 0.18 -7.29
C VAL A 108 5.40 0.19 -8.47
N TYR A 109 4.87 0.04 -9.69
CA TYR A 109 5.62 0.10 -10.95
C TYR A 109 5.31 1.41 -11.67
N HIS A 110 6.30 2.29 -11.77
CA HIS A 110 6.12 3.64 -12.31
C HIS A 110 6.10 3.69 -13.83
N ASP A 111 6.78 2.74 -14.48
CA ASP A 111 6.81 2.56 -15.93
C ASP A 111 5.49 1.96 -16.46
N ALA A 112 4.99 0.91 -15.80
CA ALA A 112 3.71 0.29 -16.10
C ALA A 112 2.50 1.06 -15.54
N SER A 113 2.73 2.06 -14.67
CA SER A 113 1.68 2.84 -14.00
C SER A 113 0.66 1.98 -13.25
N THR A 114 1.16 0.96 -12.53
CA THR A 114 0.32 -0.03 -11.86
C THR A 114 0.87 -0.34 -10.46
N ALA A 115 0.00 -0.74 -9.54
CA ALA A 115 0.38 -1.10 -8.18
C ALA A 115 -0.37 -2.35 -7.71
N GLU A 116 0.35 -3.29 -7.11
CA GLU A 116 -0.22 -4.55 -6.64
C GLU A 116 0.27 -4.93 -5.24
N VAL A 117 -0.58 -5.63 -4.49
CA VAL A 117 -0.21 -6.21 -3.21
C VAL A 117 0.64 -7.46 -3.43
N VAL A 118 1.86 -7.46 -2.93
CA VAL A 118 2.80 -8.61 -3.03
C VAL A 118 2.79 -9.49 -1.78
N SER A 119 2.34 -8.96 -0.65
CA SER A 119 2.08 -9.75 0.56
C SER A 119 0.97 -9.16 1.42
N TYR A 120 0.23 -10.02 2.10
CA TYR A 120 -0.84 -9.65 3.04
C TYR A 120 -0.75 -10.49 4.31
N GLN A 121 -0.77 -9.86 5.49
CA GLN A 121 -0.74 -10.53 6.81
C GLN A 121 0.38 -11.59 6.93
N GLY A 122 1.58 -11.27 6.45
CA GLY A 122 2.73 -12.19 6.47
C GLY A 122 2.74 -13.27 5.39
N HIS A 123 1.66 -13.42 4.60
CA HIS A 123 1.61 -14.32 3.46
C HIS A 123 2.20 -13.66 2.22
N LYS A 124 3.29 -14.24 1.70
CA LYS A 124 3.99 -13.81 0.49
C LYS A 124 3.63 -14.70 -0.71
N ASN A 125 3.96 -14.24 -1.91
CA ASN A 125 3.78 -14.99 -3.16
C ASN A 125 2.31 -15.36 -3.43
N LEU A 126 1.43 -14.36 -3.36
CA LEU A 126 0.01 -14.52 -3.69
C LEU A 126 -0.14 -15.00 -5.14
N GLN A 127 -0.75 -16.17 -5.31
CA GLN A 127 -0.97 -16.74 -6.64
C GLN A 127 -2.19 -16.10 -7.29
N VAL A 128 -2.10 -15.87 -8.60
CA VAL A 128 -3.23 -15.38 -9.41
C VAL A 128 -4.46 -16.30 -9.28
N ARG A 129 -4.22 -17.60 -9.07
CA ARG A 129 -5.27 -18.59 -8.80
C ARG A 129 -4.78 -19.71 -7.90
N TYR A 130 -5.56 -20.03 -6.87
CA TYR A 130 -5.34 -21.24 -6.08
C TYR A 130 -6.25 -22.40 -6.55
N PRO A 131 -5.70 -23.62 -6.73
CA PRO A 131 -6.50 -24.81 -6.97
C PRO A 131 -7.37 -25.14 -5.75
N GLN A 132 -8.50 -25.81 -5.98
CA GLN A 132 -9.36 -26.30 -4.91
C GLN A 132 -9.51 -27.81 -4.98
N PRO A 133 -9.40 -28.53 -3.85
CA PRO A 133 -9.05 -28.01 -2.51
C PRO A 133 -7.56 -27.63 -2.41
N ASN A 134 -7.21 -26.70 -1.52
CA ASN A 134 -5.81 -26.45 -1.14
C ASN A 134 -5.63 -26.55 0.39
N ALA A 135 -4.50 -27.10 0.83
CA ALA A 135 -4.21 -27.36 2.24
C ALA A 135 -4.15 -26.10 3.13
N LYS A 136 -3.95 -24.93 2.50
CA LYS A 136 -3.91 -23.63 3.18
C LYS A 136 -5.27 -22.91 3.17
N MET A 137 -6.30 -23.53 2.60
CA MET A 137 -7.67 -23.02 2.49
C MET A 137 -7.82 -21.62 1.85
N TYR A 138 -6.88 -21.21 0.99
CA TYR A 138 -7.01 -19.97 0.22
C TYR A 138 -8.21 -20.01 -0.72
N GLN A 139 -8.80 -18.85 -1.03
CA GLN A 139 -9.80 -18.78 -2.09
C GLN A 139 -9.14 -18.80 -3.47
N SER A 140 -9.91 -19.19 -4.49
CA SER A 140 -9.37 -19.28 -5.85
C SER A 140 -8.97 -17.94 -6.46
N ASP A 141 -9.49 -16.83 -5.95
CA ASP A 141 -9.33 -15.44 -6.43
C ASP A 141 -8.64 -14.52 -5.42
N GLU A 142 -7.96 -15.09 -4.42
CA GLU A 142 -7.32 -14.39 -3.30
C GLU A 142 -6.52 -13.14 -3.74
N LYS A 143 -5.71 -13.26 -4.80
CA LYS A 143 -4.93 -12.14 -5.34
C LYS A 143 -5.82 -10.97 -5.80
N GLY A 144 -6.95 -11.26 -6.42
CA GLY A 144 -7.94 -10.26 -6.82
C GLY A 144 -8.59 -9.61 -5.61
N GLN A 145 -9.01 -10.42 -4.63
CA GLN A 145 -9.63 -9.91 -3.40
C GLN A 145 -8.70 -8.99 -2.61
N VAL A 146 -7.42 -9.35 -2.47
CA VAL A 146 -6.44 -8.53 -1.73
C VAL A 146 -6.15 -7.21 -2.46
N ASN A 147 -6.06 -7.20 -3.80
CA ASN A 147 -5.89 -5.96 -4.56
C ASN A 147 -7.15 -5.07 -4.51
N GLN A 148 -8.34 -5.65 -4.49
CA GLN A 148 -9.58 -4.92 -4.29
C GLN A 148 -9.65 -4.32 -2.89
N PHE A 149 -9.27 -5.08 -1.87
CA PHE A 149 -9.19 -4.62 -0.49
C PHE A 149 -8.24 -3.43 -0.33
N LEU A 150 -7.06 -3.47 -0.97
CA LEU A 150 -6.17 -2.30 -1.04
C LEU A 150 -6.90 -1.08 -1.63
N GLY A 151 -7.64 -1.25 -2.73
CA GLY A 151 -8.36 -0.17 -3.38
C GLY A 151 -9.44 0.46 -2.51
N GLU A 152 -10.18 -0.36 -1.75
CA GLU A 152 -11.15 0.11 -0.75
C GLU A 152 -10.46 0.91 0.34
N TRP A 153 -9.31 0.45 0.84
CA TRP A 153 -8.57 1.14 1.90
C TRP A 153 -8.02 2.49 1.45
N LEU A 154 -7.41 2.54 0.27
CA LEU A 154 -6.91 3.79 -0.30
C LEU A 154 -8.05 4.77 -0.61
N SER A 155 -9.19 4.27 -1.10
CA SER A 155 -10.38 5.10 -1.36
C SER A 155 -10.95 5.68 -0.06
N HIS A 156 -10.93 4.89 1.02
CA HIS A 156 -11.31 5.35 2.34
C HIS A 156 -10.36 6.45 2.83
N CYS A 157 -9.04 6.25 2.76
CA CYS A 157 -8.06 7.30 3.12
C CYS A 157 -8.27 8.60 2.33
N LEU A 158 -8.60 8.52 1.04
CA LEU A 158 -8.90 9.70 0.21
C LEU A 158 -10.21 10.40 0.60
N THR A 159 -11.19 9.68 1.13
CA THR A 159 -12.53 10.20 1.40
C THR A 159 -12.64 10.78 2.81
N VAL A 160 -12.11 10.06 3.81
CA VAL A 160 -12.29 10.40 5.23
C VAL A 160 -10.98 10.78 5.92
N GLY A 161 -9.83 10.44 5.34
CA GLY A 161 -8.55 10.63 5.98
C GLY A 161 -8.19 12.11 6.06
N GLN A 162 -8.09 12.65 7.27
CA GLN A 162 -7.37 13.90 7.48
C GLN A 162 -5.87 13.56 7.48
N SER A 163 -5.10 14.15 6.55
CA SER A 163 -3.66 13.90 6.48
C SER A 163 -2.98 14.43 7.74
N ALA A 164 -2.47 13.55 8.58
CA ALA A 164 -1.55 13.90 9.64
C ALA A 164 -0.14 13.84 9.04
N GLU A 165 0.41 15.00 8.71
CA GLU A 165 1.83 15.31 8.44
C GLU A 165 2.68 14.28 7.66
N THR A 166 3.35 14.71 6.58
CA THR A 166 4.42 13.90 5.98
C THR A 166 5.61 13.89 6.93
N VAL A 167 5.82 12.78 7.64
CA VAL A 167 6.92 12.65 8.60
C VAL A 167 8.05 11.83 7.98
N TRP A 168 9.28 12.31 8.17
CA TRP A 168 10.48 11.57 7.83
C TRP A 168 10.98 10.80 9.06
N VAL A 169 11.39 9.54 8.88
CA VAL A 169 11.90 8.69 9.99
C VAL A 169 13.19 9.23 10.63
N GLY A 170 13.86 10.24 10.05
CA GLY A 170 14.98 10.95 10.68
C GLY A 170 14.60 11.91 11.82
N ASP A 171 13.32 12.28 11.95
CA ASP A 171 12.82 13.28 12.91
C ASP A 171 12.10 12.66 14.12
N THR A 172 12.52 11.49 14.60
CA THR A 172 12.15 11.08 15.96
C THR A 172 12.89 11.93 16.98
N THR A 173 12.38 13.15 17.20
CA THR A 173 12.51 13.79 18.51
C THR A 173 11.69 12.94 19.48
N THR A 174 12.36 12.08 20.23
CA THR A 174 11.79 11.41 21.40
C THR A 174 11.20 12.50 22.30
N PRO A 175 9.88 12.50 22.60
CA PRO A 175 9.38 13.38 23.65
C PRO A 175 10.02 12.91 24.97
N ALA A 176 10.66 13.85 25.66
CA ALA A 176 11.33 13.66 26.94
C ALA A 176 10.34 13.33 28.07
#